data_AF-A0A914Y443-F1
#
_entry.id   AF-A0A914Y443-F1
#
_cell.length_a   1.000
_cell.length_b   1.000
_cell.length_c   1.000
_cell.angle_alpha   90.00
_cell.angle_beta   90.00
_cell.angle_gamma   90.00
#
_symmetry.space_group_name_H-M   'P 1'
#
loop_
_entity.id
_entity.type
_entity.pdbx_description
1 polymer ?
#
loop_
_entity_poly.entity_id
_entity_poly.type
_entity_poly.pdbx_seq_one_letter_code
_entity_poly.pdbx_strand_id
1 'polypeptide(L)'
;MHKEQHPNEPWQLTQTTKLAGFEFREGEDRTTLGIWAWNRVFIIQQNDGKKVAVSLIDSQGTFDNHTTYQDCSTIFAMTCMFSSVMCFNVFTDLQEDKLNDLATFVDHAKKIVDNLGGNGKLFQDLAFIVRDCCFNKYLEDKNGGQKYIEKVLSEVKVQERQEVRDSLNASYERKFGFVFPHPGKQVALKKTSKISEMDSEFVEKTKEMVETLLSPAKLSIKQLGPVEFCCKDMCSYIPLCVQCFDENQEFAPQAVQTVNRDFVINKEVQRAIEKYIEFLEKVFVNCKTGYDQIKMDEFHMNAFTCVQNDILKRIKSKAINDEIMKIFVKQANNKYVHYFEKNQLLVEVRHF
;
A
#
# COMPACT_ATOMS: atom_id res chain seq x y z
N MET A 1 -28.22 10.39 6.82
CA MET A 1 -27.88 10.31 5.38
C MET A 1 -27.06 11.54 5.04
N HIS A 2 -25.74 11.40 4.91
CA HIS A 2 -24.91 12.47 4.36
C HIS A 2 -25.20 12.56 2.86
N LYS A 3 -25.63 13.73 2.38
CA LYS A 3 -25.76 14.00 0.95
C LYS A 3 -24.39 13.80 0.31
N GLU A 4 -24.34 12.99 -0.74
CA GLU A 4 -23.13 12.83 -1.54
C GLU A 4 -22.78 14.19 -2.15
N GLN A 5 -21.61 14.72 -1.81
CA GLN A 5 -21.04 15.84 -2.55
C GLN A 5 -20.78 15.37 -3.98
N HIS A 6 -21.18 16.18 -4.95
CA HIS A 6 -20.94 15.89 -6.36
C HIS A 6 -19.43 15.77 -6.63
N PRO A 7 -19.00 14.87 -7.52
CA PRO A 7 -17.57 14.57 -7.77
C PRO A 7 -16.72 15.76 -8.25
N ASN A 8 -17.33 16.92 -8.51
CA ASN A 8 -16.68 18.15 -8.98
C ASN A 8 -16.80 19.33 -8.00
N GLU A 9 -17.40 19.15 -6.81
CA GLU A 9 -17.34 20.19 -5.78
C GLU A 9 -16.01 20.08 -5.04
N PRO A 10 -15.23 21.17 -4.92
CA PRO A 10 -14.01 21.14 -4.11
C PRO A 10 -14.39 20.70 -2.69
N TRP A 11 -13.67 19.72 -2.15
CA TRP A 11 -13.89 19.25 -0.80
C TRP A 11 -13.69 20.44 0.16
N GLN A 12 -14.66 20.70 1.02
CA GLN A 12 -14.65 21.88 1.89
C GLN A 12 -14.91 21.47 3.34
N LEU A 13 -13.90 21.73 4.20
CA LEU A 13 -14.11 21.87 5.63
C LEU A 13 -14.71 23.27 5.88
N THR A 14 -16.04 23.33 5.87
CA THR A 14 -16.80 24.55 6.18
C THR A 14 -16.91 24.74 7.69
N GLN A 15 -17.09 25.98 8.15
CA GLN A 15 -17.32 26.27 9.57
C GLN A 15 -18.54 25.51 10.15
N THR A 16 -19.56 25.23 9.32
CA THR A 16 -20.75 24.47 9.72
C THR A 16 -20.54 22.96 9.80
N THR A 17 -19.41 22.44 9.33
CA THR A 17 -19.12 21.01 9.32
C THR A 17 -18.96 20.51 10.76
N LYS A 18 -19.66 19.41 11.09
CA LYS A 18 -19.43 18.61 12.30
C LYS A 18 -18.66 17.36 11.92
N LEU A 19 -17.59 17.05 12.65
CA LEU A 19 -16.82 15.84 12.46
C LEU A 19 -17.66 14.61 12.84
N ALA A 20 -17.66 13.63 11.93
CA ALA A 20 -18.24 12.30 12.07
C ALA A 20 -17.35 11.34 11.25
N GLY A 21 -17.27 10.07 11.64
CA GLY A 21 -16.31 9.15 11.04
C GLY A 21 -16.05 7.94 11.92
N PHE A 22 -14.79 7.50 11.94
CA PHE A 22 -14.31 6.55 12.95
C PHE A 22 -14.65 7.05 14.34
N GLU A 23 -14.93 6.12 15.24
CA GLU A 23 -15.27 6.47 16.60
C GLU A 23 -14.06 7.06 17.33
N PHE A 24 -14.25 8.22 17.95
CA PHE A 24 -13.27 8.84 18.82
C PHE A 24 -13.97 9.24 20.13
N ARG A 25 -13.44 8.81 21.29
CA ARG A 25 -14.06 9.07 22.61
C ARG A 25 -13.10 9.77 23.58
N GLU A 26 -13.68 10.23 24.70
CA GLU A 26 -12.98 10.65 25.93
C GLU A 26 -12.70 9.41 26.80
N GLY A 27 -11.59 9.42 27.55
CA GLY A 27 -11.21 8.38 28.49
C GLY A 27 -9.70 8.12 28.51
N GLU A 28 -9.18 7.66 29.65
CA GLU A 28 -7.88 6.97 29.74
C GLU A 28 -7.92 5.66 28.94
N ASP A 29 -9.11 5.08 28.81
CA ASP A 29 -9.38 3.87 28.07
C ASP A 29 -9.31 4.11 26.55
N ARG A 30 -8.55 3.24 25.89
CA ARG A 30 -8.42 3.15 24.43
C ARG A 30 -9.78 3.01 23.73
N THR A 31 -9.90 3.65 22.55
CA THR A 31 -11.10 3.54 21.70
C THR A 31 -10.93 2.48 20.62
N THR A 32 -9.90 2.58 19.77
CA THR A 32 -9.64 1.62 18.69
C THR A 32 -8.87 0.41 19.21
N LEU A 33 -9.39 -0.80 18.97
CA LEU A 33 -8.73 -2.08 19.25
C LEU A 33 -8.37 -2.77 17.93
N GLY A 34 -7.09 -3.11 17.74
CA GLY A 34 -6.60 -3.72 16.50
C GLY A 34 -6.60 -2.75 15.32
N ILE A 35 -7.15 -3.19 14.17
CA ILE A 35 -7.13 -2.44 12.91
C ILE A 35 -8.55 -2.39 12.34
N TRP A 36 -9.08 -1.17 12.14
CA TRP A 36 -10.42 -0.92 11.63
C TRP A 36 -10.32 -0.37 10.21
N ALA A 37 -11.17 -0.86 9.31
CA ALA A 37 -11.32 -0.30 7.98
C ALA A 37 -12.63 0.48 7.88
N TRP A 38 -12.62 1.59 7.14
CA TRP A 38 -13.84 2.32 6.85
C TRP A 38 -14.78 1.45 6.03
N ASN A 39 -16.08 1.48 6.33
CA ASN A 39 -17.07 0.60 5.72
C ASN A 39 -17.37 0.91 4.24
N ARG A 40 -16.76 1.96 3.67
CA ARG A 40 -16.88 2.36 2.27
C ARG A 40 -15.51 2.48 1.65
N VAL A 41 -15.34 1.83 0.50
CA VAL A 41 -14.21 2.05 -0.42
C VAL A 41 -14.57 3.19 -1.37
N PHE A 42 -13.65 4.14 -1.54
CA PHE A 42 -13.82 5.28 -2.44
C PHE A 42 -13.16 4.99 -3.78
N ILE A 43 -13.86 5.24 -4.89
CA ILE A 43 -13.29 5.08 -6.22
C ILE A 43 -12.92 6.46 -6.76
N ILE A 44 -11.63 6.68 -6.96
CA ILE A 44 -11.07 7.96 -7.41
C ILE A 44 -10.44 7.75 -8.79
N GLN A 45 -10.77 8.63 -9.72
CA GLN A 45 -10.15 8.66 -11.04
C GLN A 45 -8.90 9.54 -11.01
N GLN A 46 -7.75 8.96 -11.34
CA GLN A 46 -6.48 9.67 -11.47
C GLN A 46 -6.44 10.49 -12.76
N ASN A 47 -5.45 11.38 -12.87
CA ASN A 47 -5.29 12.29 -14.03
C ASN A 47 -5.11 11.56 -15.37
N ASP A 48 -4.58 10.33 -15.34
CA ASP A 48 -4.40 9.46 -16.51
C ASP A 48 -5.67 8.67 -16.89
N GLY A 49 -6.76 8.85 -16.14
CA GLY A 49 -8.01 8.12 -16.31
C GLY A 49 -8.08 6.78 -15.57
N LYS A 50 -7.00 6.32 -14.93
CA LYS A 50 -7.01 5.09 -14.12
C LYS A 50 -7.92 5.29 -12.90
N LYS A 51 -8.79 4.32 -12.62
CA LYS A 51 -9.60 4.30 -11.40
C LYS A 51 -8.86 3.55 -10.31
N VAL A 52 -8.70 4.18 -9.16
CA VAL A 52 -8.06 3.62 -7.97
C VAL A 52 -9.07 3.53 -6.84
N ALA A 53 -9.04 2.42 -6.12
CA ALA A 53 -9.82 2.22 -4.92
C ALA A 53 -9.03 2.67 -3.69
N VAL A 54 -9.63 3.52 -2.87
CA VAL A 54 -9.06 4.05 -1.63
C VAL A 54 -9.83 3.51 -0.44
N SER A 55 -9.11 2.85 0.46
CA SER A 55 -9.61 2.42 1.77
C SER A 55 -8.91 3.23 2.85
N LEU A 56 -9.66 3.60 3.89
CA LEU A 56 -9.13 4.26 5.07
C LEU A 56 -9.04 3.24 6.19
N ILE A 57 -7.89 3.21 6.86
CA ILE A 57 -7.61 2.28 7.96
C ILE A 57 -7.26 3.11 9.19
N ASP A 58 -7.90 2.79 10.31
CA ASP A 58 -7.58 3.31 11.63
C ASP A 58 -6.97 2.18 12.46
N SER A 59 -5.79 2.41 13.04
CA SER A 59 -5.08 1.41 13.83
C SER A 59 -5.03 1.82 15.29
N GLN A 60 -5.02 0.84 16.18
CA GLN A 60 -4.79 1.06 17.60
C GLN A 60 -3.48 1.83 17.83
N GLY A 61 -3.53 2.78 18.78
CA GLY A 61 -2.35 3.52 19.21
C GLY A 61 -1.32 2.59 19.87
N THR A 62 -0.05 2.80 19.55
CA THR A 62 1.05 2.10 20.21
C THR A 62 1.28 2.62 21.62
N PHE A 63 1.75 1.77 22.53
CA PHE A 63 2.16 2.12 23.91
C PHE A 63 1.02 2.52 24.86
N ASP A 64 -0.11 1.81 24.82
CA ASP A 64 -1.12 1.89 25.89
C ASP A 64 -0.74 0.99 27.10
N ASN A 65 -1.36 1.22 28.26
CA ASN A 65 -1.10 0.47 29.49
C ASN A 65 -1.58 -1.00 29.44
N HIS A 66 -2.19 -1.44 28.34
CA HIS A 66 -2.87 -2.72 28.22
C HIS A 66 -2.32 -3.61 27.10
N THR A 67 -1.33 -3.14 26.34
CA THR A 67 -0.85 -3.77 25.11
C THR A 67 0.64 -4.02 25.23
N THR A 68 1.06 -5.25 24.95
CA THR A 68 2.49 -5.58 25.03
C THR A 68 3.25 -4.90 23.90
N TYR A 69 4.57 -4.79 24.05
CA TYR A 69 5.43 -4.31 22.98
C TYR A 69 5.33 -5.18 21.71
N GLN A 70 5.13 -6.49 21.89
CA GLN A 70 4.98 -7.45 20.81
C GLN A 70 3.66 -7.25 20.06
N ASP A 71 2.57 -6.96 20.78
CA ASP A 71 1.28 -6.62 20.17
C ASP A 71 1.38 -5.30 19.38
N CYS A 72 2.04 -4.28 19.93
CA CYS A 72 2.28 -3.01 19.22
C CYS A 72 3.09 -3.23 17.94
N SER A 73 4.16 -4.01 18.02
CA SER A 73 5.00 -4.36 16.87
C SER A 73 4.23 -5.11 15.79
N THR A 74 3.33 -6.01 16.20
CA THR A 74 2.46 -6.79 15.33
C THR A 74 1.44 -5.90 14.61
N ILE A 75 0.70 -5.08 15.35
CA ILE A 75 -0.28 -4.14 14.78
C ILE A 75 0.42 -3.18 13.82
N PHE A 76 1.60 -2.69 14.19
CA PHE A 76 2.41 -1.83 13.31
C PHE A 76 2.82 -2.56 12.03
N ALA A 77 3.38 -3.76 12.13
CA ALA A 77 3.82 -4.54 10.97
C ALA A 77 2.66 -4.83 10.01
N MET A 78 1.50 -5.26 10.52
CA MET A 78 0.27 -5.42 9.74
C MET A 78 -0.15 -4.11 9.06
N THR A 79 -0.14 -3.00 9.80
CA THR A 79 -0.54 -1.69 9.24
C THR A 79 0.40 -1.26 8.12
N CYS A 80 1.72 -1.46 8.25
CA CYS A 80 2.69 -1.25 7.18
C CYS A 80 2.45 -2.18 5.98
N MET A 81 2.13 -3.45 6.22
CA MET A 81 1.85 -4.41 5.16
C MET A 81 0.58 -4.06 4.38
N PHE A 82 -0.46 -3.54 5.04
CA PHE A 82 -1.74 -3.27 4.40
C PHE A 82 -1.86 -1.86 3.83
N SER A 83 -1.04 -0.91 4.29
CA SER A 83 -1.06 0.47 3.82
C SER A 83 -0.11 0.71 2.65
N SER A 84 -0.50 1.62 1.74
CA SER A 84 0.40 2.27 0.80
C SER A 84 0.94 3.61 1.35
N VAL A 85 0.23 4.20 2.30
CA VAL A 85 0.62 5.41 3.04
C VAL A 85 0.42 5.15 4.52
N MET A 86 1.51 5.08 5.27
CA MET A 86 1.49 4.97 6.73
C MET A 86 1.51 6.37 7.35
N CYS A 87 0.56 6.68 8.24
CA CYS A 87 0.52 7.94 8.96
C CYS A 87 1.05 7.75 10.39
N PHE A 88 2.28 8.18 10.64
CA PHE A 88 2.89 8.13 11.97
C PHE A 88 2.57 9.42 12.74
N ASN A 89 1.55 9.33 13.61
CA ASN A 89 1.04 10.44 14.38
C ASN A 89 1.73 10.53 15.76
N VAL A 90 2.41 11.64 16.02
CA VAL A 90 3.13 11.92 17.26
C VAL A 90 2.64 13.21 17.91
N PHE A 91 2.73 13.29 19.23
CA PHE A 91 2.40 14.49 20.00
C PHE A 91 3.65 15.34 20.24
N THR A 92 3.51 16.66 20.17
CA THR A 92 4.48 17.76 20.37
C THR A 92 5.69 17.80 19.43
N ASP A 93 6.44 16.72 19.34
CA ASP A 93 7.73 16.66 18.65
C ASP A 93 8.11 15.22 18.29
N LEU A 94 9.21 15.09 17.53
CA LEU A 94 9.80 13.81 17.14
C LEU A 94 11.18 13.68 17.80
N GLN A 95 11.18 13.26 19.06
CA GLN A 95 12.38 12.99 19.86
C GLN A 95 13.02 11.64 19.50
N GLU A 96 14.25 11.41 19.98
CA GLU A 96 15.01 10.20 19.64
C GLU A 96 14.34 8.91 20.14
N ASP A 97 13.66 8.93 21.28
CA ASP A 97 12.87 7.79 21.79
C ASP A 97 11.80 7.37 20.78
N LYS A 98 10.99 8.31 20.29
CA LYS A 98 9.95 8.06 19.26
C LYS A 98 10.53 7.55 17.94
N LEU A 99 11.72 8.03 17.56
CA LEU A 99 12.43 7.54 16.39
C LEU A 99 12.95 6.11 16.58
N ASN A 100 13.48 5.79 17.77
CA ASN A 100 13.94 4.46 18.12
C ASN A 100 12.77 3.45 18.14
N ASP A 101 11.64 3.85 18.70
CA ASP A 101 10.41 3.04 18.69
C ASP A 101 9.96 2.74 17.26
N LEU A 102 9.85 3.78 16.43
CA LEU A 102 9.49 3.65 15.03
C LEU A 102 10.49 2.75 14.28
N ALA A 103 11.79 2.96 14.46
CA ALA A 103 12.83 2.15 13.80
C ALA A 103 12.77 0.69 14.25
N THR A 104 12.50 0.42 15.52
CA THR A 104 12.36 -0.95 16.02
C THR A 104 11.14 -1.65 15.41
N PHE A 105 9.99 -0.96 15.32
CA PHE A 105 8.82 -1.51 14.65
C PHE A 105 9.05 -1.73 13.15
N VAL A 106 9.76 -0.81 12.50
CA VAL A 106 10.18 -0.94 11.10
C VAL A 106 11.11 -2.12 10.91
N ASP A 107 12.07 -2.35 11.81
CA ASP A 107 12.99 -3.48 11.74
C ASP A 107 12.28 -4.81 12.02
N HIS A 108 11.27 -4.81 12.88
CA HIS A 108 10.38 -5.96 13.04
C HIS A 108 9.60 -6.24 11.74
N ALA A 109 8.98 -5.22 11.16
CA ALA A 109 8.26 -5.34 9.89
C ALA A 109 9.18 -5.76 8.72
N LYS A 110 10.43 -5.33 8.69
CA LYS A 110 11.43 -5.76 7.70
C LYS A 110 11.70 -7.25 7.73
N LYS A 111 11.84 -7.81 8.94
CA LYS A 111 12.02 -9.24 9.10
C LYS A 111 10.84 -10.00 8.51
N ILE A 112 9.63 -9.44 8.60
CA ILE A 112 8.39 -10.07 8.14
C ILE A 112 8.20 -9.98 6.62
N VAL A 113 8.45 -8.81 6.00
CA VAL A 113 7.98 -8.57 4.63
C VAL A 113 8.88 -9.19 3.55
N ASP A 114 10.18 -9.35 3.82
CA ASP A 114 11.24 -9.78 2.88
C ASP A 114 11.32 -8.95 1.57
N ASN A 115 12.54 -8.83 1.03
CA ASN A 115 12.75 -8.11 -0.21
C ASN A 115 12.57 -9.04 -1.41
N LEU A 116 11.32 -9.17 -1.89
CA LEU A 116 10.91 -10.05 -2.99
C LEU A 116 11.40 -9.63 -4.40
N GLY A 117 12.53 -8.92 -4.49
CA GLY A 117 13.25 -8.71 -5.74
C GLY A 117 12.80 -7.50 -6.57
N GLY A 118 12.29 -6.44 -5.93
CA GLY A 118 12.10 -5.13 -6.55
C GLY A 118 13.32 -4.22 -6.40
N ASN A 119 13.46 -3.20 -7.27
CA ASN A 119 14.44 -2.11 -7.09
C ASN A 119 13.96 -1.05 -6.06
N GLY A 120 12.80 -1.26 -5.46
CA GLY A 120 12.13 -0.32 -4.55
C GLY A 120 12.48 -0.53 -3.09
N LYS A 121 12.02 0.40 -2.26
CA LYS A 121 12.07 0.27 -0.80
C LYS A 121 11.02 -0.75 -0.36
N LEU A 122 11.17 -1.28 0.86
CA LEU A 122 10.26 -2.31 1.37
C LEU A 122 8.83 -1.80 1.57
N PHE A 123 8.71 -0.55 2.04
CA PHE A 123 7.46 0.15 2.25
C PHE A 123 7.38 1.36 1.32
N GLN A 124 6.17 1.82 1.08
CA GLN A 124 5.90 2.94 0.17
C GLN A 124 6.03 4.28 0.91
N ASP A 125 4.92 4.89 1.32
CA ASP A 125 4.95 6.24 1.87
C ASP A 125 4.81 6.25 3.39
N LEU A 126 5.55 7.16 4.02
CA LEU A 126 5.43 7.47 5.46
C LEU A 126 5.15 8.96 5.67
N ALA A 127 4.00 9.28 6.26
CA ALA A 127 3.65 10.64 6.66
C ALA A 127 3.86 10.82 8.15
N PHE A 128 4.81 11.67 8.55
CA PHE A 128 4.98 12.10 9.93
C PHE A 128 4.01 13.24 10.23
N ILE A 129 3.15 13.03 11.23
CA ILE A 129 2.14 14.00 11.66
C ILE A 129 2.49 14.42 13.09
N VAL A 130 3.07 15.60 13.25
CA VAL A 130 3.46 16.16 14.55
C VAL A 130 2.35 17.09 15.04
N ARG A 131 1.60 16.62 16.04
CA ARG A 131 0.48 17.34 16.66
C ARG A 131 0.97 18.30 17.72
N ASP A 132 0.25 19.40 17.92
CA ASP A 132 0.49 20.36 19.01
C ASP A 132 1.96 20.81 19.10
N CYS A 133 2.56 21.03 17.92
CA CYS A 133 3.94 21.46 17.79
C CYS A 133 4.11 22.88 18.36
N CYS A 134 5.20 23.11 19.09
CA CYS A 134 5.51 24.42 19.69
C CYS A 134 6.64 25.17 18.96
N PHE A 135 7.08 24.67 17.81
CA PHE A 135 8.18 25.27 17.04
C PHE A 135 7.65 26.25 15.99
N ASN A 136 7.43 27.51 16.38
CA ASN A 136 6.86 28.57 15.51
C ASN A 136 7.50 28.66 14.12
N LYS A 137 8.84 28.56 14.04
CA LYS A 137 9.56 28.61 12.76
C LYS A 137 9.14 27.56 11.73
N TYR A 138 8.59 26.42 12.17
CA TYR A 138 8.07 25.38 11.29
C TYR A 138 6.56 25.49 11.08
N LEU A 139 5.82 26.08 12.01
CA LEU A 139 4.39 26.33 11.85
C LEU A 139 4.14 27.43 10.80
N GLU A 140 4.87 28.54 10.95
CA GLU A 140 4.77 29.73 10.08
C GLU A 140 5.30 29.49 8.66
N ASP A 141 6.14 28.47 8.46
CA ASP A 141 6.64 28.09 7.14
C ASP A 141 5.67 27.15 6.44
N LYS A 142 5.28 27.48 5.22
CA LYS A 142 4.43 26.64 4.37
C LYS A 142 4.99 25.21 4.22
N ASN A 143 6.31 25.07 4.02
CA ASN A 143 6.98 23.77 3.92
C ASN A 143 7.62 23.34 5.24
N GLY A 144 7.24 23.96 6.37
CA GLY A 144 7.92 23.78 7.63
C GLY A 144 7.86 22.36 8.18
N GLY A 145 6.76 21.64 7.93
CA GLY A 145 6.65 20.23 8.30
C GLY A 145 7.68 19.35 7.57
N GLN A 146 7.81 19.54 6.26
CA GLN A 146 8.80 18.82 5.46
C GLN A 146 10.23 19.16 5.91
N LYS A 147 10.54 20.45 6.10
CA LYS A 147 11.85 20.91 6.61
C LYS A 147 12.17 20.37 8.01
N TYR A 148 11.15 20.23 8.86
CA TYR A 148 11.32 19.65 10.19
C TYR A 148 11.75 18.18 10.09
N ILE A 149 11.04 17.39 9.30
CA ILE A 149 11.35 15.96 9.12
C ILE A 149 12.70 15.75 8.43
N GLU A 150 13.03 16.54 7.41
CA GLU A 150 14.35 16.50 6.77
C GLU A 150 15.47 16.80 7.76
N LYS A 151 15.27 17.76 8.67
CA LYS A 151 16.23 18.04 9.74
C LYS A 151 16.30 16.90 10.76
N VAL A 152 15.17 16.31 11.15
CA VAL A 152 15.17 15.22 12.14
C VAL A 152 15.90 13.98 11.57
N LEU A 153 15.69 13.69 10.29
CA LEU A 153 16.26 12.55 9.58
C LEU A 153 17.62 12.83 8.92
N SER A 154 18.20 14.03 9.11
CA SER A 154 19.53 14.36 8.59
C SER A 154 20.62 13.65 9.37
N GLU A 155 21.82 13.59 8.78
CA GLU A 155 22.98 12.96 9.40
C GLU A 155 23.30 13.52 10.80
N VAL A 156 23.69 12.63 11.70
CA VAL A 156 24.07 12.92 13.08
C VAL A 156 25.40 12.22 13.41
N LYS A 157 26.17 12.83 14.32
CA LYS A 157 27.51 12.31 14.67
C LYS A 157 27.47 11.05 15.53
N VAL A 158 26.38 10.81 16.24
CA VAL A 158 26.25 9.66 17.15
C VAL A 158 25.83 8.45 16.32
N GLN A 159 26.69 7.44 16.24
CA GLN A 159 26.50 6.28 15.37
C GLN A 159 25.16 5.57 15.58
N GLU A 160 24.81 5.24 16.83
CA GLU A 160 23.52 4.58 17.15
C GLU A 160 22.30 5.37 16.61
N ARG A 161 22.37 6.71 16.69
CA ARG A 161 21.31 7.58 16.16
C ARG A 161 21.33 7.70 14.64
N GLN A 162 22.51 7.53 14.03
CA GLN A 162 22.65 7.49 12.57
C GLN A 162 22.05 6.19 12.02
N GLU A 163 22.27 5.05 12.68
CA GLU A 163 21.72 3.75 12.29
C GLU A 163 20.18 3.76 12.23
N VAL A 164 19.53 4.43 13.20
CA VAL A 164 18.07 4.66 13.20
C VAL A 164 17.62 5.41 11.94
N ARG A 165 18.32 6.48 11.57
CA ARG A 165 17.99 7.31 10.40
C ARG A 165 18.24 6.56 9.10
N ASP A 166 19.34 5.83 9.02
CA ASP A 166 19.68 4.97 7.88
C ASP A 166 18.61 3.89 7.69
N SER A 167 18.18 3.26 8.79
CA SER A 167 17.10 2.28 8.79
C SER A 167 15.81 2.88 8.23
N LEU A 168 15.35 4.04 8.72
CA LEU A 168 14.12 4.69 8.24
C LEU A 168 14.25 5.18 6.78
N ASN A 169 15.41 5.72 6.41
CA ASN A 169 15.70 6.16 5.04
C ASN A 169 15.81 5.00 4.05
N ALA A 170 16.24 3.83 4.51
CA ALA A 170 16.29 2.59 3.74
C ALA A 170 14.93 1.91 3.57
N SER A 171 13.93 2.25 4.38
CA SER A 171 12.68 1.48 4.48
C SER A 171 11.53 2.00 3.63
N TYR A 172 11.42 3.32 3.43
CA TYR A 172 10.29 3.98 2.78
C TYR A 172 10.71 4.70 1.50
N GLU A 173 9.86 4.62 0.46
CA GLU A 173 10.03 5.30 -0.83
C GLU A 173 9.93 6.81 -0.69
N ARG A 174 8.87 7.30 -0.03
CA ARG A 174 8.66 8.73 0.22
C ARG A 174 8.35 8.99 1.67
N LYS A 175 8.76 10.17 2.13
CA LYS A 175 8.50 10.65 3.49
C LYS A 175 7.90 12.04 3.41
N PHE A 176 6.80 12.25 4.11
CA PHE A 176 6.10 13.52 4.20
C PHE A 176 6.17 14.03 5.64
N GLY A 177 6.35 15.35 5.80
CA GLY A 177 6.31 15.98 7.11
C GLY A 177 5.19 16.99 7.24
N PHE A 178 4.35 16.81 8.27
CA PHE A 178 3.29 17.74 8.64
C PHE A 178 3.43 18.14 10.11
N VAL A 179 3.43 19.44 10.37
CA VAL A 179 3.44 20.00 11.73
C VAL A 179 2.15 20.78 11.94
N PHE A 180 1.49 20.52 13.05
CA PHE A 180 0.20 21.11 13.38
C PHE A 180 0.32 21.97 14.63
N PRO A 181 -0.28 23.18 14.65
CA PRO A 181 -0.46 23.91 15.89
C PRO A 181 -1.48 23.18 16.78
N HIS A 182 -1.63 23.64 18.02
CA HIS A 182 -2.66 23.13 18.90
C HIS A 182 -4.06 23.41 18.30
N PRO A 183 -5.01 22.44 18.27
CA PRO A 183 -6.28 22.54 17.55
C PRO A 183 -7.30 23.52 18.14
N GLY A 184 -6.94 24.20 19.23
CA GLY A 184 -7.80 25.07 20.03
C GLY A 184 -8.36 24.38 21.28
N LYS A 185 -8.62 25.17 22.32
CA LYS A 185 -8.98 24.68 23.66
C LYS A 185 -10.24 23.81 23.67
N GLN A 186 -11.26 24.15 22.87
CA GLN A 186 -12.51 23.38 22.87
C GLN A 186 -12.34 21.99 22.24
N VAL A 187 -11.46 21.88 21.23
CA VAL A 187 -11.11 20.60 20.59
C VAL A 187 -10.25 19.76 21.51
N ALA A 188 -9.24 20.36 22.16
CA ALA A 188 -8.38 19.66 23.11
C ALA A 188 -9.16 19.16 24.34
N LEU A 189 -10.14 19.94 24.80
CA LEU A 189 -11.09 19.50 25.82
C LEU A 189 -12.18 18.55 25.27
N LYS A 190 -12.12 18.18 23.98
CA LYS A 190 -13.08 17.32 23.27
C LYS A 190 -14.55 17.75 23.43
N LYS A 191 -14.78 19.05 23.68
CA LYS A 191 -16.10 19.68 23.88
C LYS A 191 -16.82 19.99 22.57
N THR A 192 -16.12 19.90 21.45
CA THR A 192 -16.67 20.23 20.15
C THR A 192 -16.13 19.34 19.04
N SER A 193 -17.01 19.06 18.10
CA SER A 193 -16.69 18.46 16.80
C SER A 193 -16.92 19.45 15.66
N LYS A 194 -17.22 20.72 15.95
CA LYS A 194 -17.50 21.73 14.93
C LYS A 194 -16.22 22.38 14.44
N ILE A 195 -16.06 22.47 13.13
CA ILE A 195 -14.92 23.15 12.49
C ILE A 195 -14.85 24.64 12.88
N SER A 196 -15.98 25.32 13.04
CA SER A 196 -16.04 26.72 13.48
C SER A 196 -15.40 27.01 14.84
N GLU A 197 -15.22 25.99 15.67
CA GLU A 197 -14.69 26.11 17.04
C GLU A 197 -13.24 25.60 17.15
N MET A 198 -12.63 25.27 16.02
CA MET A 198 -11.21 24.88 15.91
C MET A 198 -10.35 26.08 15.57
N ASP A 199 -9.06 25.99 15.90
CA ASP A 199 -8.08 26.96 15.45
C ASP A 199 -7.99 26.98 13.90
N SER A 200 -8.00 28.17 13.29
CA SER A 200 -8.02 28.29 11.83
C SER A 200 -6.75 27.79 11.17
N GLU A 201 -5.58 28.00 11.80
CA GLU A 201 -4.31 27.53 11.28
C GLU A 201 -4.25 25.99 11.32
N PHE A 202 -4.80 25.38 12.39
CA PHE A 202 -4.96 23.92 12.45
C PHE A 202 -5.82 23.38 11.30
N VAL A 203 -6.94 24.03 11.00
CA VAL A 203 -7.83 23.64 9.90
C VAL A 203 -7.14 23.79 8.54
N GLU A 204 -6.37 24.86 8.32
CA GLU A 204 -5.62 25.08 7.09
C GLU A 204 -4.53 24.02 6.88
N LYS A 205 -3.73 23.72 7.91
CA LYS A 205 -2.73 22.64 7.86
C LYS A 205 -3.37 21.27 7.60
N THR A 206 -4.57 21.03 8.12
CA THR A 206 -5.34 19.81 7.86
C THR A 206 -5.71 19.71 6.38
N LYS A 207 -6.14 20.82 5.77
CA LYS A 207 -6.44 20.87 4.34
C LYS A 207 -5.23 20.55 3.48
N GLU A 208 -4.10 21.19 3.78
CA GLU A 208 -2.84 20.95 3.08
C GLU A 208 -2.41 19.48 3.15
N MET A 209 -2.50 18.85 4.32
CA MET A 209 -2.17 17.44 4.50
C MET A 209 -3.09 16.53 3.68
N VAL A 210 -4.40 16.73 3.77
CA VAL A 210 -5.39 15.93 3.03
C VAL A 210 -5.18 16.06 1.52
N GLU A 211 -4.96 17.27 0.99
CA GLU A 211 -4.68 17.47 -0.42
C GLU A 211 -3.34 16.85 -0.86
N THR A 212 -2.34 16.87 0.02
CA THR A 212 -1.04 16.28 -0.26
C THR A 212 -1.10 14.77 -0.32
N LEU A 213 -1.84 14.13 0.59
CA LEU A 213 -1.88 12.67 0.70
C LEU A 213 -2.99 12.03 -0.16
N LEU A 214 -4.13 12.71 -0.35
CA LEU A 214 -5.33 12.11 -0.94
C LEU A 214 -5.77 12.75 -2.26
N SER A 215 -5.00 13.69 -2.83
CA SER A 215 -5.31 14.20 -4.17
C SER A 215 -5.21 13.10 -5.23
N PRO A 216 -6.10 13.06 -6.25
CA PRO A 216 -6.11 11.99 -7.25
C PRO A 216 -4.77 11.74 -7.93
N ALA A 217 -3.98 12.80 -8.13
CA ALA A 217 -2.67 12.76 -8.77
C ALA A 217 -1.56 12.15 -7.90
N LYS A 218 -1.75 12.06 -6.58
CA LYS A 218 -0.73 11.66 -5.60
C LYS A 218 -1.03 10.33 -4.91
N LEU A 219 -2.16 9.69 -5.21
CA LEU A 219 -2.55 8.42 -4.60
C LEU A 219 -1.58 7.29 -4.97
N SER A 220 -0.98 6.71 -3.93
CA SER A 220 -0.11 5.53 -4.02
C SER A 220 -0.94 4.25 -4.09
N ILE A 221 -0.80 3.52 -5.19
CA ILE A 221 -1.36 2.17 -5.33
C ILE A 221 -0.55 1.23 -4.44
N LYS A 222 -1.22 0.42 -3.61
CA LYS A 222 -0.52 -0.56 -2.79
C LYS A 222 0.25 -1.55 -3.66
N GLN A 223 1.51 -1.81 -3.31
CA GLN A 223 2.33 -2.83 -3.92
C GLN A 223 3.11 -3.68 -2.91
N LEU A 224 3.41 -4.91 -3.30
CA LEU A 224 4.36 -5.81 -2.63
C LEU A 224 5.37 -6.28 -3.69
N GLY A 225 6.62 -5.85 -3.54
CA GLY A 225 7.60 -5.99 -4.62
C GLY A 225 7.08 -5.33 -5.91
N PRO A 226 7.10 -6.02 -7.07
CA PRO A 226 6.65 -5.47 -8.34
C PRO A 226 5.13 -5.62 -8.58
N VAL A 227 4.38 -6.16 -7.61
CA VAL A 227 2.98 -6.51 -7.78
C VAL A 227 2.07 -5.46 -7.14
N GLU A 228 1.19 -4.85 -7.94
CA GLU A 228 0.12 -3.96 -7.47
C GLU A 228 -1.07 -4.77 -6.93
N PHE A 229 -1.71 -4.26 -5.87
CA PHE A 229 -2.91 -4.84 -5.29
C PHE A 229 -4.17 -4.19 -5.88
N CYS A 230 -5.15 -5.03 -6.23
CA CYS A 230 -6.56 -4.62 -6.29
C CYS A 230 -7.30 -4.98 -5.00
N CYS A 231 -8.54 -4.51 -4.83
CA CYS A 231 -9.35 -4.83 -3.64
C CYS A 231 -9.52 -6.34 -3.41
N LYS A 232 -9.72 -7.11 -4.50
CA LYS A 232 -9.87 -8.57 -4.41
C LYS A 232 -8.61 -9.21 -3.83
N ASP A 233 -7.44 -8.71 -4.23
CA ASP A 233 -6.16 -9.20 -3.74
C ASP A 233 -6.01 -8.95 -2.24
N MET A 234 -6.35 -7.74 -1.77
CA MET A 234 -6.36 -7.42 -0.33
C MET A 234 -7.30 -8.32 0.47
N CYS A 235 -8.51 -8.58 -0.04
CA CYS A 235 -9.46 -9.48 0.61
C CYS A 235 -8.95 -10.92 0.73
N SER A 236 -8.09 -11.38 -0.19
CA SER A 236 -7.44 -12.69 -0.08
C SER A 236 -6.16 -12.68 0.75
N TYR A 237 -5.42 -11.57 0.76
CA TYR A 237 -4.11 -11.47 1.38
C TYR A 237 -4.17 -11.22 2.89
N ILE A 238 -5.09 -10.37 3.35
CA ILE A 238 -5.25 -10.08 4.79
C ILE A 238 -5.55 -11.37 5.58
N PRO A 239 -6.50 -12.24 5.18
CA PRO A 239 -6.75 -13.50 5.88
C PRO A 239 -5.53 -14.42 5.95
N LEU A 240 -4.70 -14.48 4.91
CA LEU A 240 -3.47 -15.29 4.93
C LEU A 240 -2.47 -14.75 5.97
N CYS A 241 -2.34 -13.43 6.08
CA CYS A 241 -1.47 -12.80 7.07
C CYS A 241 -1.99 -13.03 8.50
N VAL A 242 -3.31 -12.95 8.71
CA VAL A 242 -3.94 -13.21 10.01
C VAL A 242 -3.79 -14.69 10.39
N GLN A 243 -3.98 -15.61 9.45
CA GLN A 243 -3.80 -17.03 9.68
C GLN A 243 -2.35 -17.36 10.13
N CYS A 244 -1.35 -16.73 9.51
CA CYS A 244 0.03 -16.88 9.98
C CYS A 244 0.21 -16.45 11.43
N PHE A 245 -0.47 -15.39 11.87
CA PHE A 245 -0.43 -14.96 13.26
C PHE A 245 -1.12 -16.00 14.17
N ASP A 246 -2.32 -16.46 13.81
CA ASP A 246 -3.08 -17.41 14.62
C ASP A 246 -2.34 -18.75 14.81
N GLU A 247 -1.68 -19.25 13.77
CA GLU A 247 -0.94 -20.52 13.80
C GLU A 247 0.34 -20.45 14.66
N ASN A 248 1.02 -19.30 14.67
CA ASN A 248 2.30 -19.14 15.35
C ASN A 248 2.19 -18.42 16.69
N GLN A 249 1.02 -17.85 17.01
CA GLN A 249 0.78 -16.96 18.14
C GLN A 249 1.68 -15.70 18.13
N GLU A 250 2.30 -15.42 16.99
CA GLU A 250 3.12 -14.25 16.70
C GLU A 250 3.24 -14.05 15.18
N PHE A 251 3.69 -12.88 14.73
CA PHE A 251 4.14 -12.73 13.34
C PHE A 251 5.48 -13.42 13.14
N ALA A 252 5.45 -14.74 12.97
CA ALA A 252 6.62 -15.52 12.63
C ALA A 252 7.16 -15.07 11.27
N PRO A 253 8.35 -14.45 11.19
CA PRO A 253 8.84 -13.84 9.96
C PRO A 253 8.81 -14.79 8.76
N GLN A 254 9.29 -16.03 8.95
CA GLN A 254 9.37 -17.03 7.89
C GLN A 254 8.00 -17.41 7.30
N ALA A 255 6.96 -17.49 8.14
CA ALA A 255 5.61 -17.83 7.68
C ALA A 255 5.05 -16.73 6.78
N VAL A 256 5.20 -15.46 7.20
CA VAL A 256 4.69 -14.32 6.43
C VAL A 256 5.52 -14.06 5.18
N GLN A 257 6.84 -14.26 5.24
CA GLN A 257 7.69 -14.23 4.05
C GLN A 257 7.24 -15.26 3.00
N THR A 258 6.83 -16.44 3.44
CA THR A 258 6.27 -17.48 2.56
C THR A 258 4.95 -17.01 1.94
N VAL A 259 4.03 -16.46 2.74
CA VAL A 259 2.78 -15.88 2.22
C VAL A 259 3.04 -14.76 1.21
N ASN A 260 3.98 -13.87 1.49
CA ASN A 260 4.34 -12.76 0.62
C ASN A 260 4.92 -13.26 -0.71
N ARG A 261 5.85 -14.22 -0.64
CA ARG A 261 6.46 -14.85 -1.80
C ARG A 261 5.41 -15.54 -2.65
N ASP A 262 4.57 -16.38 -2.05
CA ASP A 262 3.53 -17.13 -2.75
C ASP A 262 2.51 -16.19 -3.39
N PHE A 263 2.13 -15.11 -2.70
CA PHE A 263 1.26 -14.09 -3.25
C PHE A 263 1.86 -13.44 -4.50
N VAL A 264 3.14 -13.00 -4.43
CA VAL A 264 3.84 -12.41 -5.57
C VAL A 264 3.93 -13.38 -6.75
N ILE A 265 4.30 -14.64 -6.49
CA ILE A 265 4.41 -15.68 -7.51
C ILE A 265 3.05 -15.90 -8.18
N ASN A 266 2.01 -16.15 -7.40
CA ASN A 266 0.68 -16.44 -7.92
C ASN A 266 0.13 -15.29 -8.77
N LYS A 267 0.31 -14.05 -8.29
CA LYS A 267 -0.17 -12.87 -9.00
C LYS A 267 0.60 -12.62 -10.31
N GLU A 268 1.92 -12.82 -10.29
CA GLU A 268 2.75 -12.66 -11.49
C GLU A 268 2.49 -13.78 -12.51
N VAL A 269 2.26 -15.03 -12.06
CA VAL A 269 1.83 -16.14 -12.93
C VAL A 269 0.48 -15.84 -13.57
N GLN A 270 -0.50 -15.35 -12.80
CA GLN A 270 -1.81 -14.98 -13.33
C GLN A 270 -1.66 -13.94 -14.46
N ARG A 271 -0.90 -12.88 -14.19
CA ARG A 271 -0.62 -11.81 -15.16
C ARG A 271 0.12 -12.34 -16.41
N ALA A 272 1.07 -13.25 -16.22
CA ALA A 272 1.82 -13.88 -17.31
C ALA A 272 0.90 -14.71 -18.22
N ILE A 273 -0.04 -15.47 -17.64
CA ILE A 273 -1.02 -16.25 -18.38
C ILE A 273 -2.02 -15.35 -19.11
N GLU A 274 -2.48 -14.26 -18.49
CA GLU A 274 -3.33 -13.26 -19.15
C GLU A 274 -2.63 -12.68 -20.39
N LYS A 275 -1.37 -12.25 -20.27
CA LYS A 275 -0.59 -11.77 -21.42
C LYS A 275 -0.38 -12.82 -22.51
N TYR A 276 -0.12 -14.07 -22.12
CA TYR A 276 0.00 -15.18 -23.06
C TYR A 276 -1.30 -15.40 -23.84
N ILE A 277 -2.43 -15.39 -23.14
CA ILE A 277 -3.77 -15.52 -23.75
C ILE A 277 -4.04 -14.34 -24.69
N GLU A 278 -3.82 -13.10 -24.26
CA GLU A 278 -4.01 -11.91 -25.10
C GLU A 278 -3.19 -11.97 -26.39
N PHE A 279 -1.97 -12.49 -26.33
CA PHE A 279 -1.14 -12.69 -27.52
C PHE A 279 -1.82 -13.65 -28.50
N LEU A 280 -2.26 -14.82 -28.02
CA LEU A 280 -2.93 -15.81 -28.85
C LEU A 280 -4.27 -15.28 -29.39
N GLU A 281 -5.07 -14.62 -28.56
CA GLU A 281 -6.34 -14.03 -29.01
C GLU A 281 -6.12 -13.05 -30.16
N LYS A 282 -5.12 -12.17 -30.10
CA LYS A 282 -4.78 -11.25 -31.19
C LYS A 282 -4.44 -11.96 -32.49
N VAL A 283 -3.76 -13.11 -32.41
CA VAL A 283 -3.51 -13.97 -33.58
C VAL A 283 -4.83 -14.51 -34.14
N PHE A 284 -5.71 -15.03 -33.27
CA PHE A 284 -6.96 -15.67 -33.67
C PHE A 284 -8.06 -14.71 -34.14
N VAL A 285 -8.05 -13.43 -33.75
CA VAL A 285 -9.08 -12.44 -34.11
C VAL A 285 -9.33 -12.36 -35.63
N ASN A 286 -8.30 -12.56 -36.45
CA ASN A 286 -8.40 -12.50 -37.91
C ASN A 286 -8.33 -13.88 -38.58
N CYS A 287 -8.33 -14.97 -37.82
CA CYS A 287 -8.22 -16.32 -38.35
C CYS A 287 -9.58 -16.87 -38.79
N LYS A 288 -9.78 -17.04 -40.10
CA LYS A 288 -11.04 -17.58 -40.66
C LYS A 288 -11.00 -19.07 -40.97
N THR A 289 -9.82 -19.61 -41.30
CA THR A 289 -9.67 -20.95 -41.89
C THR A 289 -8.74 -21.86 -41.09
N GLY A 290 -8.34 -21.44 -39.88
CA GLY A 290 -7.33 -22.10 -39.09
C GLY A 290 -5.90 -21.94 -39.66
N TYR A 291 -4.93 -22.38 -38.87
CA TYR A 291 -3.50 -22.42 -39.16
C TYR A 291 -3.00 -23.88 -39.20
N ASP A 292 -1.91 -24.14 -39.91
CA ASP A 292 -1.21 -25.44 -39.81
C ASP A 292 -0.45 -25.58 -38.48
N GLN A 293 0.02 -26.81 -38.21
CA GLN A 293 0.74 -27.14 -36.98
C GLN A 293 1.99 -26.28 -36.76
N ILE A 294 2.79 -26.09 -37.82
CA ILE A 294 4.07 -25.36 -37.74
C ILE A 294 3.80 -23.93 -37.28
N LYS A 295 2.80 -23.29 -37.88
CA LYS A 295 2.43 -21.92 -37.58
C LYS A 295 1.82 -21.78 -36.18
N MET A 296 1.05 -22.77 -35.72
CA MET A 296 0.55 -22.82 -34.34
C MET A 296 1.69 -22.90 -33.32
N ASP A 297 2.68 -23.76 -33.57
CA ASP A 297 3.85 -23.91 -32.70
C ASP A 297 4.73 -22.65 -32.70
N GLU A 298 4.87 -21.97 -33.84
CA GLU A 298 5.52 -20.66 -33.93
C GLU A 298 4.82 -19.61 -33.05
N PHE A 299 3.48 -19.51 -33.12
CA PHE A 299 2.74 -18.58 -32.28
C PHE A 299 2.87 -18.88 -30.79
N HIS A 300 2.84 -20.16 -30.43
CA HIS A 300 3.06 -20.63 -29.07
C HIS A 300 4.43 -20.20 -28.54
N MET A 301 5.50 -20.46 -29.29
CA MET A 301 6.87 -20.13 -28.90
C MET A 301 7.11 -18.62 -28.83
N ASN A 302 6.52 -17.86 -29.75
CA ASN A 302 6.59 -16.39 -29.75
C ASN A 302 5.88 -15.79 -28.52
N ALA A 303 4.68 -16.29 -28.20
CA ALA A 303 3.95 -15.89 -27.00
C ALA A 303 4.77 -16.19 -25.74
N PHE A 304 5.36 -17.39 -25.67
CA PHE A 304 6.22 -17.81 -24.56
C PHE A 304 7.41 -16.88 -24.37
N THR A 305 8.16 -16.62 -25.43
CA THR A 305 9.37 -15.79 -25.39
C THR A 305 9.03 -14.35 -25.01
N CYS A 306 7.90 -13.82 -25.50
CA CYS A 306 7.40 -12.50 -25.12
C CYS A 306 7.15 -12.41 -23.61
N VAL A 307 6.41 -13.37 -23.05
CA VAL A 307 6.06 -13.37 -21.62
C VAL A 307 7.27 -13.66 -20.73
N GLN A 308 8.14 -14.58 -21.13
CA GLN A 308 9.39 -14.86 -20.40
C GLN A 308 10.27 -13.62 -20.25
N ASN A 309 10.46 -12.87 -21.34
CA ASN A 309 11.24 -11.63 -21.32
C ASN A 309 10.60 -10.56 -20.43
N ASP A 310 9.28 -10.52 -20.35
CA ASP A 310 8.52 -9.61 -19.49
C ASP A 310 8.66 -9.98 -18.00
N ILE A 311 8.59 -11.28 -17.65
CA ILE A 311 8.83 -11.77 -16.28
C ILE A 311 10.26 -11.44 -15.82
N LEU A 312 11.27 -11.72 -16.65
CA LEU A 312 12.69 -11.43 -16.33
C LEU A 312 12.97 -9.94 -16.12
N LYS A 313 12.22 -9.06 -16.78
CA LYS A 313 12.34 -7.61 -16.57
C LYS A 313 11.81 -7.19 -15.21
N ARG A 314 10.70 -7.79 -14.76
CA ARG A 314 9.97 -7.41 -13.54
C ARG A 314 10.48 -8.07 -12.27
N ILE A 315 10.82 -9.36 -12.33
CA ILE A 315 11.26 -10.16 -11.17
C ILE A 315 12.77 -10.35 -11.22
N LYS A 316 13.50 -9.69 -10.30
CA LYS A 316 14.97 -9.79 -10.24
C LYS A 316 15.48 -10.99 -9.47
N SER A 317 14.72 -11.46 -8.48
CA SER A 317 15.08 -12.65 -7.72
C SER A 317 15.06 -13.87 -8.64
N LYS A 318 16.22 -14.50 -8.85
CA LYS A 318 16.35 -15.70 -9.68
C LYS A 318 15.47 -16.84 -9.15
N ALA A 319 15.46 -17.05 -7.84
CA ALA A 319 14.67 -18.12 -7.21
C ALA A 319 13.17 -17.94 -7.46
N ILE A 320 12.65 -16.71 -7.29
CA ILE A 320 11.24 -16.39 -7.57
C ILE A 320 10.95 -16.53 -9.07
N ASN A 321 11.86 -16.06 -9.93
CA ASN A 321 11.73 -16.17 -11.38
C ASN A 321 11.62 -17.63 -11.84
N ASP A 322 12.52 -18.49 -11.36
CA ASP A 322 12.55 -19.91 -11.71
C ASP A 322 11.24 -20.61 -11.33
N GLU A 323 10.66 -20.25 -10.18
CA GLU A 323 9.38 -20.80 -9.72
C GLU A 323 8.19 -20.30 -10.52
N ILE A 324 8.13 -18.99 -10.81
CA ILE A 324 7.12 -18.40 -11.70
C ILE A 324 7.17 -19.08 -13.06
N MET A 325 8.37 -19.23 -13.65
CA MET A 325 8.55 -19.84 -14.96
C MET A 325 8.09 -21.30 -14.98
N LYS A 326 8.39 -22.08 -13.94
CA LYS A 326 7.93 -23.46 -13.81
C LYS A 326 6.40 -23.56 -13.84
N ILE A 327 5.71 -22.71 -13.07
CA ILE A 327 4.24 -22.72 -13.01
C ILE A 327 3.64 -22.18 -14.32
N PHE A 328 4.19 -21.09 -14.84
CA PHE A 328 3.76 -20.46 -16.08
C PHE A 328 3.83 -21.43 -17.26
N VAL A 329 4.96 -22.12 -17.47
CA VAL A 329 5.12 -23.08 -18.58
C VAL A 329 4.04 -24.16 -18.54
N LYS A 330 3.78 -24.74 -17.35
CA LYS A 330 2.73 -25.74 -17.18
C LYS A 330 1.35 -25.20 -17.55
N GLN A 331 1.00 -24.02 -17.06
CA GLN A 331 -0.32 -23.42 -17.32
C GLN A 331 -0.48 -22.96 -18.77
N ALA A 332 0.55 -22.38 -19.38
CA ALA A 332 0.54 -21.94 -20.77
C ALA A 332 0.41 -23.11 -21.75
N ASN A 333 1.10 -24.24 -21.49
CA ASN A 333 0.93 -25.46 -22.27
C ASN A 333 -0.51 -25.99 -22.20
N ASN A 334 -1.12 -26.00 -21.01
CA ASN A 334 -2.52 -26.39 -20.87
C ASN A 334 -3.47 -25.45 -21.64
N LYS A 335 -3.19 -24.14 -21.65
CA LYS A 335 -3.96 -23.18 -22.45
C LYS A 335 -3.74 -23.40 -23.95
N TYR A 336 -2.53 -23.73 -24.37
CA TYR A 336 -2.22 -24.00 -25.78
C TYR A 336 -3.05 -25.15 -26.34
N VAL A 337 -3.23 -26.24 -25.60
CA VAL A 337 -4.08 -27.37 -26.01
C VAL A 337 -5.48 -26.89 -26.40
N HIS A 338 -6.08 -26.00 -25.61
CA HIS A 338 -7.40 -25.45 -25.92
C HIS A 338 -7.42 -24.61 -27.22
N TYR A 339 -6.39 -23.80 -27.44
CA TYR A 339 -6.25 -23.03 -28.68
C TYR A 339 -5.98 -23.91 -29.90
N PHE A 340 -5.28 -25.03 -29.69
CA PHE A 340 -5.04 -26.03 -30.70
C PHE A 340 -6.33 -26.72 -31.14
N GLU A 341 -7.16 -27.16 -30.20
CA GLU A 341 -8.49 -27.73 -30.48
C GLU A 341 -9.38 -26.71 -31.21
N LYS A 342 -9.40 -25.45 -30.74
CA LYS A 342 -10.15 -24.36 -31.41
C LYS A 342 -9.68 -24.15 -32.85
N ASN A 343 -8.38 -24.28 -33.10
CA ASN A 343 -7.82 -24.17 -34.45
C ASN A 343 -8.24 -25.33 -35.36
N GLN A 344 -8.26 -26.56 -34.85
CA GLN A 344 -8.68 -27.73 -35.64
C GLN A 344 -10.12 -27.60 -36.14
N LEU A 345 -11.03 -27.11 -35.31
CA LEU A 345 -12.41 -26.85 -35.73
C LEU A 345 -12.51 -25.86 -36.91
N LEU A 346 -11.64 -24.85 -36.95
CA LEU A 346 -11.59 -23.88 -38.07
C LEU A 346 -11.01 -24.50 -39.35
N VAL A 347 -10.04 -25.41 -39.21
CA VAL A 347 -9.46 -26.14 -40.35
C VAL A 347 -10.48 -27.11 -40.94
N GLU A 348 -11.25 -27.82 -40.11
CA GLU A 348 -12.29 -28.74 -40.58
C GLU A 348 -13.38 -28.03 -41.36
N VAL A 349 -13.83 -26.85 -40.90
CA VAL A 349 -14.82 -26.01 -41.63
C VAL A 349 -14.31 -25.56 -43.00
N ARG A 350 -12.99 -25.45 -43.21
CA ARG A 350 -12.40 -25.11 -44.53
C ARG A 350 -12.53 -26.24 -45.55
N HIS A 351 -12.67 -27.49 -45.08
CA HIS A 351 -12.73 -28.68 -45.93
C HIS A 351 -14.17 -29.08 -46.32
N PHE A 352 -15.17 -28.36 -45.81
CA PHE A 352 -16.55 -28.36 -46.27
C PHE A 352 -16.84 -27.10 -47.08
#